data_AF-A0AA37QT53-F1
#
_entry.id   AF-A0AA37QT53-F1
#
_cell.length_a   1.000
_cell.length_b   1.000
_cell.length_c   1.000
_cell.angle_alpha   90.00
_cell.angle_beta   90.00
_cell.angle_gamma   90.00
#
_symmetry.space_group_name_H-M   'P 1'
#
loop_
_entity.id
_entity.type
_entity.pdbx_description
1 polymer ?
#
loop_
_entity_poly.entity_id
_entity_poly.type
_entity_poly.pdbx_seq_one_letter_code
_entity_poly.pdbx_strand_id
1 'polypeptide(L)'
;MDTTVPPYPSPNAAEADGSRSPPAGELRERRAGRRRQILAMIAACYLIDAIILFIYAQAGTVPSTIAPSYAAIGVLTVALWTMLSESGFNDRFQDHYLVVPQSISSMMLTVAFCYIAPEVSIVFLCTLYLVVGFSSLRATPRQTAICWTFLALGLAGLFLLTDKPLGMPSGNGLERLATLLVFLLTIAGCMFLGIFSSGLRETLYQRGLKLKEAYRRIEELAELDELTGALNRRSIMHVLDKAMARSRQAGKPCSIVLIDLDWFKRINDSHGHPTGDEVLRTFAITMFANIRSSDHFGRYGGEEFLLVLPGAPAEPAIRLTERLRQIIADLDWSAFSTGLQVTFSAGVATQRGEESADSLLARADHALYESKARGRNRVTGT
;
A
#
# COMPACT_ATOMS: atom_id res chain seq x y z
N MET A 1 -0.54 -5.86 24.64
CA MET A 1 0.20 -5.26 23.51
C MET A 1 0.25 -6.31 22.42
N ASP A 2 -0.77 -6.36 21.59
CA ASP A 2 -0.85 -7.30 20.48
C ASP A 2 -1.23 -6.46 19.24
N THR A 3 -0.23 -6.13 18.45
CA THR A 3 -0.38 -5.30 17.25
C THR A 3 -0.71 -6.19 16.07
N THR A 4 -1.96 -6.63 15.96
CA THR A 4 -2.46 -7.28 14.76
C THR A 4 -2.76 -6.22 13.71
N VAL A 5 -1.79 -6.03 12.81
CA VAL A 5 -1.94 -5.30 11.55
C VAL A 5 -3.13 -5.91 10.78
N PRO A 6 -4.12 -5.11 10.32
CA PRO A 6 -5.21 -5.65 9.53
C PRO A 6 -4.69 -6.28 8.24
N PRO A 7 -5.32 -7.34 7.72
CA PRO A 7 -4.85 -8.00 6.50
C PRO A 7 -4.89 -7.00 5.34
N TYR A 8 -3.79 -6.94 4.58
CA TYR A 8 -3.74 -6.17 3.34
C TYR A 8 -4.98 -6.51 2.49
N PRO A 9 -5.72 -5.50 1.98
CA PRO A 9 -6.80 -5.78 1.05
C PRO A 9 -6.19 -6.51 -0.15
N SER A 10 -6.83 -7.62 -0.52
CA SER A 10 -6.45 -8.42 -1.68
C SER A 10 -6.26 -7.51 -2.91
N PRO A 11 -5.31 -7.82 -3.82
CA PRO A 11 -4.93 -6.96 -4.95
C PRO A 11 -6.08 -6.54 -5.88
N ASN A 12 -7.25 -7.17 -5.74
CA ASN A 12 -8.42 -6.98 -6.59
C ASN A 12 -9.30 -5.78 -6.18
N ALA A 13 -9.11 -5.16 -5.01
CA ALA A 13 -9.91 -3.99 -4.60
C ALA A 13 -9.46 -2.67 -5.26
N ALA A 14 -8.25 -2.62 -5.83
CA ALA A 14 -7.70 -1.46 -6.53
C ALA A 14 -8.13 -1.35 -8.02
N GLU A 15 -8.94 -2.29 -8.52
CA GLU A 15 -9.42 -2.31 -9.91
C GLU A 15 -10.71 -1.49 -10.15
N ALA A 16 -11.21 -0.75 -9.14
CA ALA A 16 -12.42 0.05 -9.25
C ALA A 16 -12.22 1.48 -9.81
N ASP A 17 -10.97 1.93 -10.00
CA ASP A 17 -10.70 3.16 -10.75
C ASP A 17 -10.57 2.83 -12.25
N GLY A 18 -11.25 3.59 -13.10
CA GLY A 18 -11.42 3.36 -14.53
C GLY A 18 -10.15 3.38 -15.39
N SER A 19 -8.96 3.28 -14.81
CA SER A 19 -7.78 2.84 -15.55
C SER A 19 -7.88 1.33 -15.74
N ARG A 20 -8.47 0.90 -16.86
CA ARG A 20 -8.39 -0.50 -17.33
C ARG A 20 -6.98 -1.01 -17.04
N SER A 21 -6.85 -2.08 -16.25
CA SER A 21 -5.60 -2.80 -16.12
C SER A 21 -5.09 -3.04 -17.54
N PRO A 22 -3.87 -2.56 -17.88
CA PRO A 22 -3.45 -2.53 -19.27
C PRO A 22 -3.57 -3.93 -19.84
N PRO A 23 -4.17 -4.09 -21.04
CA PRO A 23 -4.41 -5.41 -21.62
C PRO A 23 -3.11 -6.21 -21.55
N ALA A 24 -3.20 -7.53 -21.32
CA ALA A 24 -2.04 -8.38 -21.06
C ALA A 24 -0.90 -8.21 -22.10
N GLY A 25 -1.23 -7.81 -23.33
CA GLY A 25 -0.27 -7.40 -24.37
C GLY A 25 0.52 -6.14 -24.03
N GLU A 26 -0.13 -5.06 -23.58
CA GLU A 26 0.53 -3.80 -23.22
C GLU A 26 1.45 -3.96 -21.99
N LEU A 27 1.05 -4.80 -21.03
CA LEU A 27 1.92 -5.18 -19.90
C LEU A 27 3.16 -5.94 -20.36
N ARG A 28 3.02 -6.86 -21.31
CA ARG A 28 4.15 -7.61 -21.90
C ARG A 28 5.09 -6.69 -22.67
N GLU A 29 4.56 -5.77 -23.48
CA GLU A 29 5.36 -4.79 -24.21
C GLU A 29 6.15 -3.86 -23.28
N ARG A 30 5.51 -3.33 -22.24
CA ARG A 30 6.19 -2.49 -21.23
C ARG A 30 7.30 -3.26 -20.51
N ARG A 31 7.07 -4.54 -20.17
CA ARG A 31 8.10 -5.41 -19.56
C ARG A 31 9.25 -5.65 -20.53
N ALA A 32 8.96 -5.99 -21.78
CA ALA A 32 9.97 -6.21 -22.82
C ALA A 32 10.82 -4.96 -23.07
N GLY A 33 10.20 -3.76 -23.12
CA GLY A 33 10.92 -2.49 -23.25
C GLY A 33 11.89 -2.25 -22.09
N ARG A 34 11.46 -2.51 -20.85
CA ARG A 34 12.33 -2.42 -19.66
C ARG A 34 13.47 -3.45 -19.70
N ARG A 35 13.23 -4.67 -20.19
CA ARG A 35 14.29 -5.69 -20.36
C ARG A 35 15.36 -5.22 -21.34
N ARG A 36 14.96 -4.69 -22.51
CA ARG A 36 15.90 -4.17 -23.52
C ARG A 36 16.77 -3.05 -22.97
N GLN A 37 16.20 -2.11 -22.21
CA GLN A 37 16.98 -1.02 -21.58
C GLN A 37 18.08 -1.55 -20.63
N ILE A 38 17.79 -2.58 -19.83
CA ILE A 38 18.77 -3.18 -18.92
C ILE A 38 19.86 -3.91 -19.68
N LEU A 39 19.47 -4.71 -20.68
CA LEU A 39 20.41 -5.46 -21.50
C LEU A 39 21.33 -4.52 -22.29
N ALA A 40 20.80 -3.41 -22.79
CA ALA A 40 21.60 -2.36 -23.42
C ALA A 40 22.60 -1.70 -22.46
N MET A 41 22.20 -1.45 -21.21
CA MET A 41 23.11 -0.92 -20.18
C MET A 41 24.24 -1.92 -19.86
N ILE A 42 23.93 -3.20 -19.76
CA ILE A 42 24.93 -4.25 -19.54
C ILE A 42 25.89 -4.37 -20.73
N ALA A 43 25.37 -4.25 -21.97
CA ALA A 43 26.21 -4.21 -23.17
C ALA A 43 27.18 -3.02 -23.13
N ALA A 44 26.71 -1.84 -22.70
CA ALA A 44 27.54 -0.66 -22.55
C ALA A 44 28.65 -0.87 -21.51
N CYS A 45 28.35 -1.50 -20.37
CA CYS A 45 29.37 -1.86 -19.38
C CYS A 45 30.46 -2.76 -19.97
N TYR A 46 30.09 -3.82 -20.71
CA TYR A 46 31.08 -4.70 -21.36
C TYR A 46 31.94 -3.96 -22.39
N LEU A 47 31.34 -3.04 -23.17
CA LEU A 47 32.07 -2.26 -24.15
C LEU A 47 33.04 -1.27 -23.50
N ILE A 48 32.62 -0.61 -22.42
CA ILE A 48 33.47 0.32 -21.64
C ILE A 48 34.67 -0.44 -21.06
N ASP A 49 34.43 -1.58 -20.42
CA ASP A 49 35.50 -2.43 -19.89
C ASP A 49 36.46 -2.88 -21.00
N ALA A 50 35.94 -3.26 -22.17
CA ALA A 50 36.77 -3.64 -23.32
C ALA A 50 37.66 -2.49 -23.82
N ILE A 51 37.15 -1.24 -23.82
CA ILE A 51 37.95 -0.06 -24.16
C ILE A 51 39.08 0.14 -23.13
N ILE A 52 38.81 -0.04 -21.84
CA ILE A 52 39.84 0.04 -20.79
C ILE A 52 40.89 -1.06 -20.98
N LEU A 53 40.47 -2.31 -21.24
CA LEU A 53 41.37 -3.43 -21.54
C LEU A 53 42.21 -3.18 -22.78
N PHE A 54 41.67 -2.49 -23.79
CA PHE A 54 42.44 -2.10 -24.97
C PHE A 54 43.54 -1.09 -24.62
N ILE A 55 43.29 -0.15 -23.70
CA ILE A 55 44.32 0.78 -23.21
C ILE A 55 45.44 0.01 -22.48
N TYR A 56 45.10 -0.97 -21.63
CA TYR A 56 46.11 -1.83 -21.00
C TYR A 56 46.90 -2.67 -22.01
N ALA A 57 46.27 -3.12 -23.09
CA ALA A 57 46.98 -3.83 -24.16
C ALA A 57 47.97 -2.90 -24.89
N GLN A 58 47.60 -1.64 -25.14
CA GLN A 58 48.51 -0.64 -25.72
C GLN A 58 49.66 -0.27 -24.77
N ALA A 59 49.42 -0.35 -23.46
CA ALA A 59 50.45 -0.15 -22.44
C ALA A 59 51.41 -1.36 -22.29
N GLY A 60 51.14 -2.47 -22.98
CA GLY A 60 51.93 -3.69 -22.93
C GLY A 60 51.66 -4.59 -21.72
N THR A 61 50.65 -4.29 -20.91
CA THR A 61 50.34 -5.02 -19.67
C THR A 61 49.68 -6.38 -19.96
N VAL A 62 48.87 -6.46 -21.03
CA VAL A 62 48.13 -7.67 -21.42
C VAL A 62 48.19 -7.89 -22.93
N PRO A 63 48.01 -9.13 -23.43
CA PRO A 63 47.93 -9.40 -24.85
C PRO A 63 46.80 -8.61 -25.54
N SER A 64 47.03 -8.17 -26.78
CA SER A 64 46.04 -7.45 -27.60
C SER A 64 44.77 -8.25 -27.90
N THR A 65 44.77 -9.55 -27.64
CA THR A 65 43.62 -10.45 -27.80
C THR A 65 42.63 -10.39 -26.64
N ILE A 66 43.02 -9.90 -25.45
CA ILE A 66 42.16 -9.92 -24.25
C ILE A 66 40.94 -9.00 -24.41
N ALA A 67 41.16 -7.75 -24.83
CA ALA A 67 40.10 -6.77 -25.05
C ALA A 67 39.02 -7.23 -26.07
N PRO A 68 39.37 -7.67 -27.30
CA PRO A 68 38.38 -8.14 -28.25
C PRO A 68 37.71 -9.44 -27.81
N SER A 69 38.41 -10.34 -27.10
CA SER A 69 37.81 -11.56 -26.56
C SER A 69 36.76 -11.25 -25.49
N TYR A 70 37.06 -10.32 -24.58
CA TYR A 70 36.12 -9.87 -23.54
C TYR A 70 34.88 -9.23 -24.17
N ALA A 71 35.08 -8.32 -25.14
CA ALA A 71 33.98 -7.68 -25.86
C ALA A 71 33.11 -8.71 -26.59
N ALA A 72 33.71 -9.65 -27.32
CA ALA A 72 32.99 -10.66 -28.08
C ALA A 72 32.14 -11.56 -27.17
N ILE A 73 32.72 -12.08 -26.07
CA ILE A 73 31.99 -12.95 -25.13
C ILE A 73 30.89 -12.16 -24.40
N GLY A 74 31.16 -10.91 -24.00
CA GLY A 74 30.17 -10.04 -23.39
C GLY A 74 28.98 -9.75 -24.32
N VAL A 75 29.25 -9.38 -25.57
CA VAL A 75 28.21 -9.12 -26.59
C VAL A 75 27.42 -10.39 -26.89
N LEU A 76 28.07 -11.55 -27.04
CA LEU A 76 27.38 -12.83 -27.24
C LEU A 76 26.47 -13.18 -26.05
N THR A 77 26.93 -12.93 -24.82
CA THR A 77 26.14 -13.15 -23.60
C THR A 77 24.91 -12.25 -23.58
N VAL A 78 25.06 -10.96 -23.89
CA VAL A 78 23.92 -10.03 -23.97
C VAL A 78 22.98 -10.39 -25.12
N ALA A 79 23.50 -10.78 -26.28
CA ALA A 79 22.70 -11.21 -27.42
C ALA A 79 21.86 -12.43 -27.07
N LEU A 80 22.45 -13.43 -26.40
CA LEU A 80 21.74 -14.60 -25.89
C LEU A 80 20.58 -14.21 -24.97
N TRP A 81 20.83 -13.37 -23.98
CA TRP A 81 19.78 -12.90 -23.05
C TRP A 81 18.71 -12.06 -23.75
N THR A 82 19.09 -11.28 -24.77
CA THR A 82 18.15 -10.50 -25.58
C THR A 82 17.25 -11.41 -26.40
N MET A 83 17.81 -12.42 -27.07
CA MET A 83 17.06 -13.42 -27.84
C MET A 83 16.08 -14.20 -26.94
N LEU A 84 16.53 -14.64 -25.75
CA LEU A 84 15.67 -15.29 -24.76
C LEU A 84 14.53 -14.37 -24.32
N SER A 85 14.84 -13.10 -24.04
CA SER A 85 13.85 -12.09 -23.66
C SER A 85 12.83 -11.78 -24.77
N GLU A 86 13.24 -11.74 -26.04
CA GLU A 86 12.37 -11.45 -27.18
C GLU A 86 11.54 -12.66 -27.63
N SER A 87 12.02 -13.89 -27.42
CA SER A 87 11.26 -15.12 -27.67
C SER A 87 10.08 -15.36 -26.72
N GLY A 88 9.91 -14.50 -25.70
CA GLY A 88 8.91 -14.67 -24.65
C GLY A 88 9.22 -15.79 -23.65
N PHE A 89 10.42 -16.38 -23.71
CA PHE A 89 10.84 -17.45 -22.79
C PHE A 89 10.81 -16.98 -21.33
N ASN A 90 11.26 -15.75 -21.07
CA ASN A 90 11.29 -15.17 -19.73
C ASN A 90 9.91 -15.01 -19.09
N ASP A 91 8.84 -14.91 -19.90
CA ASP A 91 7.47 -14.73 -19.40
C ASP A 91 6.87 -16.05 -18.86
N ARG A 92 7.58 -17.17 -18.99
CA ARG A 92 7.22 -18.47 -18.39
C ARG A 92 7.57 -18.56 -16.90
N PHE A 93 8.39 -17.65 -16.39
CA PHE A 93 8.90 -17.68 -15.02
C PHE A 93 8.29 -16.55 -14.17
N GLN A 94 8.21 -16.77 -12.85
CA GLN A 94 7.76 -15.73 -11.92
C GLN A 94 8.69 -14.51 -11.96
N ASP A 95 10.00 -14.75 -12.05
CA ASP A 95 10.99 -13.71 -12.35
C ASP A 95 11.11 -13.51 -13.87
N HIS A 96 10.37 -12.53 -14.37
CA HIS A 96 10.32 -12.20 -15.79
C HIS A 96 11.60 -11.54 -16.31
N TYR A 97 12.52 -11.15 -15.42
CA TYR A 97 13.81 -10.56 -15.78
C TYR A 97 14.94 -11.59 -15.75
N LEU A 98 14.70 -12.79 -15.17
CA LEU A 98 15.72 -13.82 -14.98
C LEU A 98 17.00 -13.26 -14.35
N VAL A 99 16.85 -12.49 -13.27
CA VAL A 99 17.95 -11.75 -12.65
C VAL A 99 19.06 -12.70 -12.23
N VAL A 100 18.73 -13.79 -11.52
CA VAL A 100 19.74 -14.73 -10.99
C VAL A 100 20.57 -15.40 -12.09
N PRO A 101 19.98 -16.08 -13.10
CA PRO A 101 20.77 -16.67 -14.19
C PRO A 101 21.63 -15.66 -14.94
N GLN A 102 21.11 -14.46 -15.18
CA GLN A 102 21.83 -13.41 -15.87
C GLN A 102 23.02 -12.91 -15.03
N SER A 103 22.80 -12.59 -13.75
CA SER A 103 23.85 -12.17 -12.82
C SER A 103 24.94 -13.22 -12.68
N ILE A 104 24.57 -14.51 -12.54
CA ILE A 104 25.52 -15.62 -12.45
C ILE A 104 26.35 -15.70 -13.74
N SER A 105 25.74 -15.61 -14.93
CA SER A 105 26.48 -15.64 -16.19
C SER A 105 27.50 -14.51 -16.31
N SER A 106 27.11 -13.29 -15.90
CA SER A 106 28.01 -12.14 -15.88
C SER A 106 29.14 -12.32 -14.86
N MET A 107 28.83 -12.80 -13.65
CA MET A 107 29.84 -13.08 -12.62
C MET A 107 30.83 -14.15 -13.07
N MET A 108 30.36 -15.23 -13.69
CA MET A 108 31.22 -16.30 -14.22
C MET A 108 32.18 -15.77 -15.28
N LEU A 109 31.67 -14.99 -16.24
CA LEU A 109 32.49 -14.35 -17.27
C LEU A 109 33.56 -13.46 -16.61
N THR A 110 33.17 -12.57 -15.70
CA THR A 110 34.09 -11.62 -15.07
C THR A 110 35.14 -12.33 -14.20
N VAL A 111 34.77 -13.36 -13.43
CA VAL A 111 35.72 -14.18 -12.65
C VAL A 111 36.67 -14.96 -13.57
N ALA A 112 36.19 -15.51 -14.68
CA ALA A 112 37.02 -16.22 -15.65
C ALA A 112 38.09 -15.29 -16.26
N PHE A 113 37.73 -14.05 -16.61
CA PHE A 113 38.69 -13.07 -17.11
C PHE A 113 39.67 -12.58 -16.04
N CYS A 114 39.24 -12.52 -14.77
CA CYS A 114 40.13 -12.29 -13.64
C CYS A 114 41.21 -13.38 -13.53
N TYR A 115 40.87 -14.64 -13.86
CA TYR A 115 41.85 -15.71 -13.96
C TYR A 115 42.72 -15.61 -15.23
N ILE A 116 42.16 -15.26 -16.39
CA ILE A 116 42.89 -15.23 -17.67
C ILE A 116 43.91 -14.09 -17.72
N ALA A 117 43.55 -12.91 -17.23
CA ALA A 117 44.39 -11.71 -17.25
C ALA A 117 44.52 -11.13 -15.81
N PRO A 118 45.23 -11.83 -14.91
CA PRO A 118 45.32 -11.45 -13.50
C PRO A 118 46.02 -10.11 -13.27
N GLU A 119 46.87 -9.67 -14.20
CA GLU A 119 47.62 -8.41 -14.13
C GLU A 119 46.69 -7.20 -14.08
N VAL A 120 45.52 -7.27 -14.75
CA VAL A 120 44.50 -6.20 -14.82
C VAL A 120 43.23 -6.56 -14.04
N SER A 121 43.35 -7.46 -13.07
CA SER A 121 42.23 -7.99 -12.27
C SER A 121 41.33 -6.91 -11.65
N ILE A 122 41.86 -5.73 -11.35
CA ILE A 122 41.13 -4.59 -10.80
C ILE A 122 39.90 -4.18 -11.64
N VAL A 123 40.00 -4.26 -12.98
CA VAL A 123 38.88 -3.97 -13.89
C VAL A 123 37.73 -4.90 -13.57
N PHE A 124 38.00 -6.20 -13.53
CA PHE A 124 37.01 -7.24 -13.32
C PHE A 124 36.43 -7.22 -11.91
N LEU A 125 37.25 -7.00 -10.88
CA LEU A 125 36.78 -6.88 -9.50
C LEU A 125 35.83 -5.68 -9.32
N CYS A 126 36.13 -4.55 -9.96
CA CYS A 126 35.25 -3.39 -9.99
C CYS A 126 33.94 -3.67 -10.74
N THR A 127 34.01 -4.36 -11.88
CA THR A 127 32.81 -4.78 -12.64
C THR A 127 31.92 -5.72 -11.82
N LEU A 128 32.48 -6.64 -11.02
CA LEU A 128 31.70 -7.50 -10.12
C LEU A 128 30.84 -6.70 -9.14
N TYR A 129 31.36 -5.58 -8.60
CA TYR A 129 30.59 -4.71 -7.71
C TYR A 129 29.38 -4.10 -8.43
N LEU A 130 29.55 -3.62 -9.66
CA LEU A 130 28.46 -3.08 -10.47
C LEU A 130 27.42 -4.16 -10.80
N VAL A 131 27.86 -5.37 -11.16
CA VAL A 131 26.96 -6.50 -11.44
C VAL A 131 26.09 -6.80 -10.22
N VAL A 132 26.67 -6.90 -9.02
CA VAL A 132 25.90 -7.13 -7.79
C VAL A 132 24.96 -5.97 -7.50
N GLY A 133 25.44 -4.73 -7.61
CA GLY A 133 24.67 -3.52 -7.35
C GLY A 133 23.41 -3.45 -8.20
N PHE A 134 23.53 -3.62 -9.52
CA PHE A 134 22.40 -3.62 -10.44
C PHE A 134 21.47 -4.82 -10.26
N SER A 135 22.02 -6.00 -9.95
CA SER A 135 21.22 -7.21 -9.68
C SER A 135 20.36 -7.03 -8.43
N SER A 136 20.90 -6.38 -7.39
CA SER A 136 20.22 -6.18 -6.11
C SER A 136 18.98 -5.28 -6.20
N LEU A 137 18.91 -4.38 -7.19
CA LEU A 137 17.76 -3.46 -7.37
C LEU A 137 16.43 -4.18 -7.60
N ARG A 138 16.47 -5.41 -8.11
CA ARG A 138 15.29 -6.15 -8.57
C ARG A 138 15.21 -7.55 -8.01
N ALA A 139 16.30 -8.05 -7.44
CA ALA A 139 16.33 -9.34 -6.79
C ALA A 139 15.55 -9.30 -5.46
N THR A 140 14.80 -10.37 -5.21
CA THR A 140 14.26 -10.66 -3.88
C THR A 140 15.40 -11.00 -2.91
N PRO A 141 15.19 -10.89 -1.57
CA PRO A 141 16.22 -11.26 -0.59
C PRO A 141 16.80 -12.67 -0.80
N ARG A 142 15.96 -13.63 -1.18
CA ARG A 142 16.38 -15.00 -1.51
C ARG A 142 17.27 -15.06 -2.74
N GLN A 143 16.91 -14.34 -3.81
CA GLN A 143 17.72 -14.27 -5.03
C GLN A 143 19.06 -13.56 -4.78
N THR A 144 19.07 -12.50 -3.97
CA THR A 144 20.30 -11.81 -3.55
C THR A 144 21.24 -12.75 -2.78
N ALA A 145 20.71 -13.56 -1.87
CA ALA A 145 21.49 -14.56 -1.15
C ALA A 145 22.12 -15.60 -2.10
N ILE A 146 21.36 -16.09 -3.09
CA ILE A 146 21.88 -17.02 -4.11
C ILE A 146 23.03 -16.39 -4.90
N CYS A 147 22.83 -15.17 -5.43
CA CYS A 147 23.87 -14.46 -6.17
C CYS A 147 25.11 -14.19 -5.31
N TRP A 148 24.91 -13.82 -4.03
CA TRP A 148 26.01 -13.61 -3.08
C TRP A 148 26.79 -14.90 -2.83
N THR A 149 26.12 -16.03 -2.58
CA THR A 149 26.79 -17.32 -2.38
C THR A 149 27.59 -17.72 -3.61
N PHE A 150 27.02 -17.54 -4.81
CA PHE A 150 27.72 -17.84 -6.05
C PHE A 150 28.98 -16.97 -6.23
N LEU A 151 28.85 -15.66 -5.99
CA LEU A 151 29.98 -14.73 -6.05
C LEU A 151 31.06 -15.08 -5.01
N ALA A 152 30.65 -15.38 -3.78
CA ALA A 152 31.56 -15.75 -2.70
C ALA A 152 32.34 -17.02 -3.03
N LEU A 153 31.69 -18.04 -3.60
CA LEU A 153 32.35 -19.26 -4.07
C LEU A 153 33.32 -18.98 -5.23
N GLY A 154 32.91 -18.16 -6.20
CA GLY A 154 33.77 -17.78 -7.32
C GLY A 154 35.03 -17.01 -6.88
N LEU A 155 34.87 -16.04 -5.98
CA LEU A 155 35.98 -15.29 -5.39
C LEU A 155 36.84 -16.17 -4.48
N ALA A 156 36.25 -17.04 -3.65
CA ALA A 156 37.01 -17.99 -2.84
C ALA A 156 37.86 -18.93 -3.71
N GLY A 157 37.31 -19.43 -4.82
CA GLY A 157 38.07 -20.22 -5.80
C GLY A 157 39.24 -19.44 -6.40
N LEU A 158 39.01 -18.18 -6.79
CA LEU A 158 40.06 -17.33 -7.35
C LEU A 158 41.17 -17.01 -6.33
N PHE A 159 40.82 -16.64 -5.09
CA PHE A 159 41.77 -16.18 -4.07
C PHE A 159 42.44 -17.30 -3.29
N LEU A 160 41.75 -18.41 -3.02
CA LEU A 160 42.26 -19.50 -2.18
C LEU A 160 42.86 -20.66 -2.97
N LEU A 161 42.45 -20.84 -4.24
CA LEU A 161 42.89 -21.97 -5.06
C LEU A 161 43.86 -21.57 -6.19
N THR A 162 44.20 -20.28 -6.30
CA THR A 162 45.07 -19.78 -7.37
C THR A 162 46.16 -18.87 -6.80
N ASP A 163 47.42 -19.12 -7.20
CA ASP A 163 48.57 -18.27 -6.83
C ASP A 163 48.80 -17.09 -7.80
N LYS A 164 47.78 -16.74 -8.60
CA LYS A 164 47.89 -15.68 -9.60
C LYS A 164 47.92 -14.30 -8.92
N PRO A 165 48.88 -13.42 -9.24
CA PRO A 165 48.95 -12.10 -8.65
C PRO A 165 47.81 -11.24 -9.21
N LEU A 166 46.77 -11.01 -8.40
CA LEU A 166 45.68 -10.09 -8.73
C LEU A 166 46.20 -8.66 -8.68
N GLY A 167 46.60 -8.15 -9.85
CA GLY A 167 47.33 -6.90 -10.01
C GLY A 167 46.47 -5.67 -10.25
N MET A 168 47.05 -4.53 -9.89
CA MET A 168 46.61 -3.18 -10.28
C MET A 168 47.80 -2.49 -10.98
N PRO A 169 47.83 -2.44 -12.32
CA PRO A 169 48.97 -1.89 -13.05
C PRO A 169 49.14 -0.40 -12.79
N SER A 170 50.39 0.03 -12.59
CA SER A 170 50.75 1.41 -12.24
C SER A 170 52.17 1.82 -12.67
N GLY A 171 52.81 1.00 -13.51
CA GLY A 171 54.20 1.14 -13.94
C GLY A 171 54.43 2.25 -14.96
N ASN A 172 53.46 2.53 -15.83
CA ASN A 172 53.56 3.60 -16.84
C ASN A 172 52.35 4.56 -16.82
N GLY A 173 52.46 5.69 -17.53
CA GLY A 173 51.41 6.73 -17.56
C GLY A 173 50.07 6.25 -18.12
N LEU A 174 50.09 5.36 -19.12
CA LEU A 174 48.89 4.78 -19.72
C LEU A 174 48.18 3.81 -18.78
N GLU A 175 48.91 2.97 -18.05
CA GLU A 175 48.38 2.09 -17.01
C GLU A 175 47.71 2.90 -15.90
N ARG A 176 48.35 3.98 -15.43
CA ARG A 176 47.77 4.87 -14.41
C ARG A 176 46.49 5.54 -14.90
N LEU A 177 46.45 5.96 -16.16
CA LEU A 177 45.25 6.52 -16.79
C LEU A 177 44.12 5.48 -16.87
N ALA A 178 44.41 4.28 -17.35
CA ALA A 178 43.43 3.20 -17.42
C ALA A 178 42.88 2.84 -16.03
N THR A 179 43.77 2.70 -15.04
CA THR A 179 43.39 2.41 -13.65
C THR A 179 42.54 3.55 -13.05
N LEU A 180 42.89 4.81 -13.31
CA LEU A 180 42.08 5.97 -12.91
C LEU A 180 40.67 5.90 -13.52
N LEU A 181 40.56 5.56 -14.82
CA LEU A 181 39.28 5.42 -15.50
C LEU A 181 38.41 4.32 -14.87
N VAL A 182 38.99 3.17 -14.50
CA VAL A 182 38.27 2.11 -13.77
C VAL A 182 37.62 2.65 -12.51
N PHE A 183 38.36 3.36 -11.66
CA PHE A 183 37.82 3.91 -10.42
C PHE A 183 36.74 4.96 -10.68
N LEU A 184 36.99 5.92 -11.58
CA LEU A 184 36.03 6.98 -11.91
C LEU A 184 34.72 6.41 -12.44
N LEU A 185 34.79 5.42 -13.36
CA LEU A 185 33.61 4.79 -13.94
C LEU A 185 32.88 3.89 -12.95
N THR A 186 33.61 3.21 -12.05
CA THR A 186 32.99 2.42 -10.99
C THR A 186 32.23 3.32 -10.02
N ILE A 187 32.84 4.42 -9.57
CA ILE A 187 32.19 5.41 -8.70
C ILE A 187 30.98 6.03 -9.40
N ALA A 188 31.11 6.39 -10.68
CA ALA A 188 30.00 6.90 -11.47
C ALA A 188 28.83 5.90 -11.56
N GLY A 189 29.13 4.60 -11.75
CA GLY A 189 28.15 3.52 -11.74
C GLY A 189 27.44 3.38 -10.39
N CYS A 190 28.17 3.47 -9.29
CA CYS A 190 27.61 3.45 -7.93
C CYS A 190 26.72 4.67 -7.64
N MET A 191 27.14 5.87 -8.07
CA MET A 191 26.33 7.09 -7.94
C MET A 191 25.06 7.00 -8.77
N PHE A 192 25.15 6.52 -10.00
CA PHE A 192 24.00 6.30 -10.87
C PHE A 192 23.00 5.31 -10.24
N LEU A 193 23.51 4.20 -9.69
CA LEU A 193 22.71 3.22 -8.95
C LEU A 193 21.96 3.86 -7.76
N GLY A 194 22.63 4.73 -7.00
CA GLY A 194 22.04 5.47 -5.89
C GLY A 194 20.94 6.44 -6.32
N ILE A 195 21.19 7.25 -7.36
CA ILE A 195 20.22 8.20 -7.92
C ILE A 195 19.00 7.47 -8.48
N PHE A 196 19.22 6.35 -9.17
CA PHE A 196 18.14 5.52 -9.69
C PHE A 196 17.29 4.92 -8.55
N SER A 197 17.94 4.42 -7.49
CA SER A 197 17.26 3.88 -6.30
C SER A 197 16.44 4.93 -5.55
N SER A 198 16.96 6.15 -5.39
CA SER A 198 16.23 7.24 -4.74
C SER A 198 15.03 7.70 -5.58
N GLY A 199 15.19 7.81 -6.90
CA GLY A 199 14.09 8.15 -7.81
C GLY A 199 12.95 7.11 -7.81
N LEU A 200 13.29 5.81 -7.73
CA LEU A 200 12.30 4.75 -7.56
C LEU A 200 11.53 4.89 -6.24
N ARG A 201 12.25 5.17 -5.16
CA ARG A 201 11.67 5.33 -3.82
C ARG A 201 10.72 6.51 -3.75
N GLU A 202 11.11 7.64 -4.34
CA GLU A 202 10.25 8.82 -4.44
C GLU A 202 8.99 8.53 -5.25
N THR A 203 9.13 7.84 -6.39
CA THR A 203 7.98 7.44 -7.21
C THR A 203 7.01 6.54 -6.44
N LEU A 204 7.53 5.58 -5.67
CA LEU A 204 6.72 4.70 -4.83
C LEU A 204 6.02 5.47 -3.71
N TYR A 205 6.73 6.41 -3.08
CA TYR A 205 6.18 7.26 -2.02
C TYR A 205 5.03 8.12 -2.54
N GLN A 206 5.22 8.81 -3.66
CA GLN A 206 4.19 9.64 -4.30
C GLN A 206 2.97 8.84 -4.72
N ARG A 207 3.16 7.63 -5.26
CA ARG A 207 2.04 6.72 -5.58
C ARG A 207 1.28 6.30 -4.33
N GLY A 208 1.99 6.04 -3.23
CA GLY A 208 1.38 5.71 -1.94
C GLY A 208 0.50 6.86 -1.41
N LEU A 209 0.97 8.10 -1.52
CA LEU A 209 0.20 9.27 -1.12
C LEU A 209 -1.08 9.44 -1.96
N LYS A 210 -0.97 9.35 -3.29
CA LYS A 210 -2.14 9.44 -4.18
C LYS A 210 -3.17 8.35 -3.92
N LEU A 211 -2.71 7.13 -3.67
CA LEU A 211 -3.60 6.02 -3.34
C LEU A 211 -4.35 6.28 -2.04
N LYS A 212 -3.65 6.77 -1.00
CA LYS A 212 -4.26 7.14 0.28
C LYS A 212 -5.31 8.24 0.12
N GLU A 213 -5.04 9.25 -0.71
CA GLU A 213 -5.99 10.32 -0.97
C GLU A 213 -7.23 9.84 -1.74
N ALA A 214 -7.04 8.98 -2.74
CA ALA A 214 -8.14 8.35 -3.46
C ALA A 214 -9.03 7.51 -2.52
N TYR A 215 -8.42 6.71 -1.63
CA TYR A 215 -9.16 5.96 -0.61
C TYR A 215 -9.97 6.88 0.30
N ARG A 216 -9.35 7.94 0.83
CA ARG A 216 -10.07 8.93 1.65
C ARG A 216 -11.24 9.53 0.87
N ARG A 217 -11.09 9.79 -0.42
CA ARG A 217 -12.17 10.35 -1.24
C ARG A 217 -13.32 9.36 -1.46
N ILE A 218 -13.01 8.08 -1.62
CA ILE A 218 -14.03 7.03 -1.72
C ILE A 218 -14.78 6.88 -0.39
N GLU A 219 -14.05 6.85 0.72
CA GLU A 219 -14.62 6.79 2.07
C GLU A 219 -15.48 8.04 2.34
N GLU A 220 -15.00 9.22 1.95
CA GLU A 220 -15.80 10.42 1.95
C GLU A 220 -17.06 10.20 1.12
N LEU A 221 -17.01 9.64 -0.09
CA LEU A 221 -18.18 9.49 -0.96
C LEU A 221 -19.15 8.37 -0.53
N ALA A 222 -18.77 7.47 0.36
CA ALA A 222 -19.68 6.47 0.90
C ALA A 222 -20.88 7.16 1.55
N GLU A 223 -22.10 6.67 1.29
CA GLU A 223 -23.30 7.20 1.94
C GLU A 223 -23.60 6.50 3.26
N LEU A 224 -23.14 5.25 3.40
CA LEU A 224 -23.45 4.33 4.49
C LEU A 224 -22.23 4.13 5.41
N ASP A 225 -22.51 3.81 6.67
CA ASP A 225 -21.55 3.30 7.64
C ASP A 225 -21.31 1.81 7.38
N GLU A 226 -20.05 1.40 7.21
CA GLU A 226 -19.69 0.04 6.80
C GLU A 226 -20.10 -1.04 7.82
N LEU A 227 -20.11 -0.70 9.11
CA LEU A 227 -20.41 -1.66 10.17
C LEU A 227 -21.91 -1.92 10.32
N THR A 228 -22.70 -0.84 10.30
CA THR A 228 -24.12 -0.87 10.65
C THR A 228 -25.05 -0.85 9.44
N GLY A 229 -24.57 -0.45 8.27
CA GLY A 229 -25.39 -0.19 7.08
C GLY A 229 -26.31 1.03 7.21
N ALA A 230 -26.22 1.78 8.32
CA ALA A 230 -26.94 3.03 8.51
C ALA A 230 -26.34 4.15 7.65
N LEU A 231 -27.06 5.25 7.45
CA LEU A 231 -26.44 6.44 6.83
C LEU A 231 -25.26 6.89 7.69
N ASN A 232 -24.12 7.22 7.08
CA ASN A 232 -23.04 7.81 7.85
C ASN A 232 -23.40 9.24 8.31
N ARG A 233 -22.59 9.80 9.22
CA ARG A 233 -22.80 11.13 9.81
C ARG A 233 -23.09 12.19 8.76
N ARG A 234 -22.33 12.22 7.67
CA ARG A 234 -22.50 13.25 6.63
C ARG A 234 -23.83 13.09 5.89
N SER A 235 -24.18 11.87 5.53
CA SER A 235 -25.41 11.58 4.79
C SER A 235 -26.66 11.84 5.63
N ILE A 236 -26.67 11.45 6.91
CA ILE A 236 -27.82 11.69 7.78
C ILE A 236 -28.02 13.19 8.07
N MET A 237 -26.94 13.97 8.17
CA MET A 237 -27.02 15.43 8.32
C MET A 237 -27.62 16.10 7.07
N HIS A 238 -27.19 15.68 5.88
CA HIS A 238 -27.78 16.18 4.63
C HIS A 238 -29.27 15.84 4.49
N VAL A 239 -29.65 14.64 4.96
CA VAL A 239 -31.05 14.22 5.02
C VAL A 239 -31.84 15.07 6.02
N LEU A 240 -31.27 15.40 7.18
CA LEU A 240 -31.88 16.29 8.16
C LEU A 240 -32.16 17.68 7.58
N ASP A 241 -31.16 18.31 6.94
CA ASP A 241 -31.34 19.63 6.32
C ASP A 241 -32.47 19.65 5.29
N LYS A 242 -32.51 18.62 4.44
CA LYS A 242 -33.57 18.45 3.44
C LYS A 242 -34.94 18.21 4.08
N ALA A 243 -35.00 17.39 5.13
CA ALA A 243 -36.24 17.11 5.85
C ALA A 243 -36.80 18.37 6.51
N MET A 244 -35.95 19.16 7.18
CA MET A 244 -36.34 20.43 7.81
C MET A 244 -36.83 21.46 6.78
N ALA A 245 -36.15 21.59 5.64
CA ALA A 245 -36.57 22.48 4.56
C ALA A 245 -37.95 22.09 4.00
N ARG A 246 -38.17 20.80 3.74
CA ARG A 246 -39.47 20.27 3.29
C ARG A 246 -40.56 20.47 4.34
N SER A 247 -40.23 20.27 5.61
CA SER A 247 -41.15 20.45 6.72
C SER A 247 -41.67 21.88 6.79
N ARG A 248 -40.77 22.87 6.65
CA ARG A 248 -41.14 24.30 6.60
C ARG A 248 -42.07 24.60 5.45
N GLN A 249 -41.73 24.14 4.24
CA GLN A 249 -42.54 24.39 3.05
C GLN A 249 -43.94 23.77 3.15
N ALA A 250 -44.05 22.58 3.74
CA ALA A 250 -45.31 21.85 3.87
C ALA A 250 -46.13 22.23 5.12
N GLY A 251 -45.61 23.08 6.02
CA GLY A 251 -46.24 23.38 7.30
C GLY A 251 -46.41 22.15 8.21
N LYS A 252 -45.54 21.15 8.05
CA LYS A 252 -45.56 19.89 8.83
C LYS A 252 -44.49 19.91 9.92
N PRO A 253 -44.64 19.15 11.01
CA PRO A 253 -43.58 19.00 12.01
C PRO A 253 -42.47 18.07 11.50
N CYS A 254 -41.24 18.29 11.97
CA CYS A 254 -40.11 17.38 11.78
C CYS A 254 -39.44 17.19 13.13
N SER A 255 -39.37 15.96 13.62
CA SER A 255 -38.66 15.63 14.85
C SER A 255 -37.35 14.92 14.54
N ILE A 256 -36.39 15.06 15.44
CA ILE A 256 -35.17 14.24 15.47
C ILE A 256 -35.05 13.54 16.81
N VAL A 257 -34.33 12.43 16.80
CA VAL A 257 -33.94 11.68 17.99
C VAL A 257 -32.44 11.46 17.95
N LEU A 258 -31.73 12.02 18.93
CA LEU A 258 -30.33 11.71 19.17
C LEU A 258 -30.27 10.57 20.18
N ILE A 259 -29.60 9.48 19.82
CA ILE A 259 -29.56 8.22 20.55
C ILE A 259 -28.11 7.89 20.90
N ASP A 260 -27.88 7.39 22.10
CA ASP A 260 -26.58 6.94 22.56
C ASP A 260 -26.72 5.63 23.35
N LEU A 261 -25.90 4.64 22.99
CA LEU A 261 -25.87 3.35 23.67
C LEU A 261 -25.26 3.50 25.07
N ASP A 262 -26.05 3.14 26.09
CA ASP A 262 -25.63 3.31 27.47
C ASP A 262 -24.46 2.39 27.79
N TRP A 263 -23.41 2.96 28.40
CA TRP A 263 -22.25 2.21 28.87
C TRP A 263 -21.53 1.40 27.79
N PHE A 264 -21.61 1.78 26.52
CA PHE A 264 -21.01 1.02 25.42
C PHE A 264 -19.50 0.81 25.56
N LYS A 265 -18.77 1.80 26.10
CA LYS A 265 -17.36 1.59 26.48
C LYS A 265 -17.16 0.42 27.45
N ARG A 266 -18.02 0.26 28.47
CA ARG A 266 -17.94 -0.87 29.42
C ARG A 266 -18.25 -2.20 28.74
N ILE A 267 -19.12 -2.22 27.74
CA ILE A 267 -19.40 -3.40 26.92
C ILE A 267 -18.12 -3.82 26.19
N ASN A 268 -17.45 -2.87 25.51
CA ASN A 268 -16.18 -3.14 24.84
C ASN A 268 -15.09 -3.61 25.82
N ASP A 269 -14.97 -2.97 26.97
CA ASP A 269 -13.96 -3.30 27.97
C ASP A 269 -14.19 -4.69 28.59
N SER A 270 -15.46 -5.12 28.75
CA SER A 270 -15.81 -6.38 29.43
C SER A 270 -15.94 -7.58 28.47
N HIS A 271 -16.36 -7.34 27.23
CA HIS A 271 -16.69 -8.39 26.26
C HIS A 271 -15.85 -8.32 24.97
N GLY A 272 -14.95 -7.33 24.86
CA GLY A 272 -14.09 -7.10 23.70
C GLY A 272 -14.78 -6.33 22.56
N HIS A 273 -13.96 -5.66 21.75
CA HIS A 273 -14.41 -4.91 20.57
C HIS A 273 -15.29 -5.70 19.59
N PRO A 274 -15.00 -6.97 19.26
CA PRO A 274 -15.86 -7.73 18.35
C PRO A 274 -17.31 -7.86 18.85
N THR A 275 -17.51 -8.00 20.17
CA THR A 275 -18.85 -8.04 20.77
C THR A 275 -19.55 -6.69 20.67
N GLY A 276 -18.81 -5.59 20.88
CA GLY A 276 -19.36 -4.25 20.70
C GLY A 276 -19.80 -3.97 19.26
N ASP A 277 -19.05 -4.47 18.28
CA ASP A 277 -19.40 -4.36 16.86
C ASP A 277 -20.71 -5.11 16.53
N GLU A 278 -20.90 -6.31 17.08
CA GLU A 278 -22.16 -7.05 16.94
C GLU A 278 -23.33 -6.35 17.65
N VAL A 279 -23.09 -5.69 18.78
CA VAL A 279 -24.09 -4.85 19.45
C VAL A 279 -24.53 -3.69 18.54
N LEU A 280 -23.58 -2.98 17.94
CA LEU A 280 -23.88 -1.87 17.01
C LEU A 280 -24.66 -2.35 15.79
N ARG A 281 -24.26 -3.49 15.20
CA ARG A 281 -24.96 -4.07 14.04
C ARG A 281 -26.38 -4.48 14.38
N THR A 282 -26.56 -5.21 15.49
CA THR A 282 -27.87 -5.69 15.94
C THR A 282 -28.79 -4.53 16.33
N PHE A 283 -28.24 -3.52 16.98
CA PHE A 283 -28.97 -2.28 17.28
C PHE A 283 -29.49 -1.64 15.99
N ALA A 284 -28.63 -1.43 14.99
CA ALA A 284 -29.03 -0.83 13.73
C ALA A 284 -30.10 -1.65 12.98
N ILE A 285 -29.93 -2.98 12.90
CA ILE A 285 -30.92 -3.89 12.29
C ILE A 285 -32.27 -3.76 13.00
N THR A 286 -32.26 -3.74 14.33
CA THR A 286 -33.49 -3.62 15.14
C THR A 286 -34.18 -2.28 14.92
N MET A 287 -33.41 -1.20 14.80
CA MET A 287 -33.94 0.13 14.47
C MET A 287 -34.59 0.12 13.08
N PHE A 288 -33.91 -0.39 12.05
CA PHE A 288 -34.45 -0.48 10.69
C PHE A 288 -35.75 -1.30 10.61
N ALA A 289 -35.84 -2.40 11.36
CA ALA A 289 -37.04 -3.24 11.39
C ALA A 289 -38.26 -2.55 12.03
N ASN A 290 -38.06 -1.48 12.80
CA ASN A 290 -39.10 -0.85 13.62
C ASN A 290 -39.43 0.59 13.25
N ILE A 291 -38.71 1.19 12.30
CA ILE A 291 -39.00 2.53 11.76
C ILE A 291 -39.73 2.44 10.41
N ARG A 292 -40.35 3.53 9.98
CA ARG A 292 -41.07 3.59 8.70
C ARG A 292 -40.07 3.86 7.57
N SER A 293 -40.46 3.56 6.33
CA SER A 293 -39.66 3.87 5.14
C SER A 293 -39.43 5.38 4.91
N SER A 294 -40.26 6.24 5.52
CA SER A 294 -40.11 7.70 5.49
C SER A 294 -39.11 8.22 6.52
N ASP A 295 -38.74 7.39 7.49
CA ASP A 295 -37.84 7.75 8.58
C ASP A 295 -36.41 7.46 8.13
N HIS A 296 -35.45 8.28 8.58
CA HIS A 296 -34.06 8.13 8.18
C HIS A 296 -33.18 7.90 9.40
N PHE A 297 -32.39 6.84 9.36
CA PHE A 297 -31.53 6.43 10.45
C PHE A 297 -30.06 6.45 10.01
N GLY A 298 -29.22 7.07 10.84
CA GLY A 298 -27.80 7.18 10.57
C GLY A 298 -26.94 7.12 11.82
N ARG A 299 -25.69 6.67 11.64
CA ARG A 299 -24.67 6.66 12.69
C ARG A 299 -24.01 8.04 12.76
N TYR A 300 -24.24 8.74 13.85
CA TYR A 300 -23.78 10.12 14.06
C TYR A 300 -22.37 10.16 14.67
N GLY A 301 -22.05 9.19 15.53
CA GLY A 301 -20.76 9.05 16.20
C GLY A 301 -20.39 7.58 16.41
N GLY A 302 -19.41 7.30 17.29
CA GLY A 302 -18.97 5.93 17.56
C GLY A 302 -20.11 5.04 18.07
N GLU A 303 -20.80 5.48 19.12
CA GLU A 303 -21.95 4.79 19.75
C GLU A 303 -23.26 5.59 19.66
N GLU A 304 -23.22 6.68 18.88
CA GLU A 304 -24.29 7.65 18.75
C GLU A 304 -25.00 7.52 17.40
N PHE A 305 -26.33 7.59 17.42
CA PHE A 305 -27.18 7.49 16.24
C PHE A 305 -28.17 8.64 16.17
N LEU A 306 -28.53 9.03 14.96
CA LEU A 306 -29.50 10.06 14.67
C LEU A 306 -30.67 9.45 13.87
N LEU A 307 -31.87 9.64 14.38
CA LEU A 307 -33.11 9.31 13.68
C LEU A 307 -33.83 10.60 13.30
N VAL A 308 -34.12 10.77 12.01
CA VAL A 308 -34.89 11.89 11.47
C VAL A 308 -36.30 11.39 11.15
N LEU A 309 -37.31 12.09 11.66
CA LEU A 309 -38.72 11.72 11.58
C LEU A 309 -39.54 12.83 10.88
N PRO A 310 -39.53 12.88 9.54
CA PRO A 310 -40.30 13.86 8.78
C PRO A 310 -41.81 13.68 9.00
N GLY A 311 -42.53 14.76 9.30
CA GLY A 311 -43.98 14.72 9.52
C GLY A 311 -44.40 14.23 10.91
N ALA A 312 -43.46 13.89 11.80
CA ALA A 312 -43.77 13.51 13.17
C ALA A 312 -43.77 14.75 14.09
N PRO A 313 -44.85 14.98 14.88
CA PRO A 313 -44.81 15.91 15.99
C PRO A 313 -44.13 15.29 17.22
N ALA A 314 -43.83 16.12 18.23
CA ALA A 314 -43.08 15.75 19.42
C ALA A 314 -43.62 14.50 20.12
N GLU A 315 -44.92 14.45 20.39
CA GLU A 315 -45.50 13.36 21.19
C GLU A 315 -45.46 12.00 20.46
N PRO A 316 -45.84 11.87 19.17
CA PRO A 316 -45.57 10.66 18.40
C PRO A 316 -44.09 10.27 18.31
N ALA A 317 -43.18 11.24 18.18
CA ALA A 317 -41.74 10.97 18.12
C ALA A 317 -41.22 10.38 19.45
N ILE A 318 -41.66 10.92 20.59
CA ILE A 318 -41.34 10.39 21.92
C ILE A 318 -41.90 8.98 22.08
N ARG A 319 -43.17 8.73 21.71
CA ARG A 319 -43.78 7.40 21.80
C ARG A 319 -43.07 6.36 20.94
N LEU A 320 -42.69 6.72 19.71
CA LEU A 320 -41.89 5.85 18.85
C LEU A 320 -40.54 5.51 19.50
N THR A 321 -39.85 6.53 20.02
CA THR A 321 -38.54 6.36 20.65
C THR A 321 -38.63 5.48 21.90
N GLU A 322 -39.66 5.66 22.73
CA GLU A 322 -39.88 4.85 23.93
C GLU A 322 -40.18 3.39 23.57
N ARG A 323 -40.94 3.15 22.50
CA ARG A 323 -41.15 1.78 21.96
C ARG A 323 -39.84 1.14 21.52
N LEU A 324 -39.00 1.88 20.78
CA LEU A 324 -37.68 1.39 20.34
C LEU A 324 -36.77 1.08 21.54
N ARG A 325 -36.82 1.93 22.57
CA ARG A 325 -36.07 1.75 23.82
C ARG A 325 -36.45 0.46 24.53
N GLN A 326 -37.75 0.19 24.65
CA GLN A 326 -38.25 -1.05 25.25
C GLN A 326 -37.80 -2.28 24.45
N ILE A 327 -37.93 -2.25 23.11
CA ILE A 327 -37.50 -3.35 22.24
C ILE A 327 -36.01 -3.68 22.43
N ILE A 328 -35.13 -2.67 22.50
CA ILE A 328 -33.69 -2.89 22.71
C ILE A 328 -33.39 -3.43 24.12
N ALA A 329 -34.06 -2.88 25.14
CA ALA A 329 -33.88 -3.31 26.52
C ALA A 329 -34.38 -4.76 26.77
N ASP A 330 -35.41 -5.19 26.03
CA ASP A 330 -36.01 -6.51 26.15
C ASP A 330 -35.38 -7.55 25.20
N LEU A 331 -34.46 -7.13 24.31
CA LEU A 331 -33.77 -8.03 23.40
C LEU A 331 -32.87 -9.00 24.17
N ASP A 332 -32.87 -10.28 23.77
CA ASP A 332 -31.95 -11.27 24.34
C ASP A 332 -30.54 -11.12 23.73
N TRP A 333 -29.66 -10.46 24.47
CA TRP A 333 -28.27 -10.25 24.10
C TRP A 333 -27.34 -11.43 24.46
N SER A 334 -27.87 -12.48 25.09
CA SER A 334 -27.08 -13.64 25.55
C SER A 334 -26.44 -14.43 24.40
N ALA A 335 -27.01 -14.33 23.19
CA ALA A 335 -26.46 -14.90 21.97
C ALA A 335 -25.05 -14.39 21.63
N PHE A 336 -24.69 -13.17 22.07
CA PHE A 336 -23.36 -12.60 21.86
C PHE A 336 -22.44 -12.82 23.06
N SER A 337 -22.96 -12.62 24.27
CA SER A 337 -22.21 -12.88 25.49
C SER A 337 -23.14 -13.09 26.68
N THR A 338 -22.79 -14.04 27.56
CA THR A 338 -23.62 -14.35 28.73
C THR A 338 -23.69 -13.15 29.67
N GLY A 339 -24.92 -12.74 30.03
CA GLY A 339 -25.15 -11.61 30.93
C GLY A 339 -25.02 -10.23 30.29
N LEU A 340 -24.87 -10.14 28.96
CA LEU A 340 -24.88 -8.87 28.26
C LEU A 340 -26.27 -8.21 28.36
N GLN A 341 -26.29 -6.92 28.70
CA GLN A 341 -27.50 -6.09 28.67
C GLN A 341 -27.15 -4.78 27.96
N VAL A 342 -27.97 -4.42 26.99
CA VAL A 342 -27.80 -3.20 26.21
C VAL A 342 -29.05 -2.34 26.36
N THR A 343 -28.86 -1.09 26.75
CA THR A 343 -29.91 -0.07 26.77
C THR A 343 -29.41 1.16 26.03
N PHE A 344 -30.32 2.08 25.72
CA PHE A 344 -29.93 3.37 25.19
C PHE A 344 -30.69 4.51 25.86
N SER A 345 -30.04 5.66 25.88
CA SER A 345 -30.66 6.93 26.23
C SER A 345 -30.92 7.73 24.97
N ALA A 346 -32.03 8.48 24.95
CA ALA A 346 -32.39 9.30 23.80
C ALA A 346 -32.90 10.69 24.19
N GLY A 347 -32.58 11.66 23.33
CA GLY A 347 -33.10 13.01 23.36
C GLY A 347 -33.91 13.31 22.11
N VAL A 348 -35.16 13.76 22.29
CA VAL A 348 -36.08 14.09 21.19
C VAL A 348 -36.23 15.61 21.10
N ALA A 349 -36.14 16.15 19.89
CA ALA A 349 -36.44 17.56 19.64
C ALA A 349 -37.29 17.70 18.38
N THR A 350 -38.28 18.60 18.43
CA THR A 350 -39.11 18.92 17.26
C THR A 350 -38.78 20.30 16.73
N GLN A 351 -38.69 20.41 15.41
CA GLN A 351 -38.41 21.65 14.71
C GLN A 351 -39.40 22.76 15.10
N ARG A 352 -38.87 23.95 15.40
CA ARG A 352 -39.59 25.18 15.73
C ARG A 352 -39.22 26.27 14.73
N GLY A 353 -40.23 26.83 14.06
CA GLY A 353 -40.06 27.97 13.14
C GLY A 353 -38.91 27.78 12.14
N GLU A 354 -38.06 28.81 12.03
CA GLU A 354 -36.89 28.83 11.15
C GLU A 354 -35.57 28.52 11.88
N GLU A 355 -35.57 27.53 12.79
CA GLU A 355 -34.30 27.08 13.40
C GLU A 355 -33.42 26.27 12.43
N SER A 356 -32.11 26.32 12.64
CA SER A 356 -31.11 25.54 11.90
C SER A 356 -31.02 24.10 12.41
N ALA A 357 -30.46 23.20 11.59
CA ALA A 357 -30.20 21.81 12.01
C ALA A 357 -29.32 21.74 13.26
N ASP A 358 -28.31 22.61 13.37
CA ASP A 358 -27.44 22.70 14.54
C ASP A 358 -28.20 23.09 15.82
N SER A 359 -29.12 24.05 15.74
CA SER A 359 -29.97 24.45 16.87
C SER A 359 -30.89 23.31 17.32
N LEU A 360 -31.49 22.61 16.35
CA LEU A 360 -32.36 21.47 16.62
C LEU A 360 -31.58 20.31 17.26
N LEU A 361 -30.37 20.02 16.77
CA LEU A 361 -29.45 19.03 17.35
C LEU A 361 -29.01 19.41 18.76
N ALA A 362 -28.66 20.66 19.02
CA ALA A 362 -28.26 21.12 20.35
C ALA A 362 -29.38 20.89 21.39
N ARG A 363 -30.65 21.06 20.99
CA ARG A 363 -31.80 20.75 21.86
C ARG A 363 -31.97 19.24 22.09
N ALA A 364 -31.80 18.43 21.04
CA ALA A 364 -31.84 16.97 21.18
C ALA A 364 -30.70 16.47 22.07
N ASP A 365 -29.50 17.04 21.94
CA ASP A 365 -28.34 16.75 22.79
C ASP A 365 -28.58 17.10 24.26
N HIS A 366 -29.13 18.30 24.53
CA HIS A 366 -29.52 18.67 25.90
C HIS A 366 -30.55 17.68 26.49
N ALA A 367 -31.53 17.27 25.70
CA ALA A 367 -32.52 16.27 26.13
C ALA A 367 -31.88 14.89 26.37
N LEU A 368 -30.91 14.48 25.53
CA LEU A 368 -30.15 13.24 25.71
C LEU A 368 -29.32 13.29 26.99
N TYR A 369 -28.68 14.43 27.27
CA TYR A 369 -27.95 14.67 28.50
C TYR A 369 -28.87 14.51 29.73
N GLU A 370 -30.08 15.09 29.70
CA GLU A 370 -31.07 14.88 30.77
C GLU A 370 -31.45 13.40 30.95
N SER A 371 -31.62 12.65 29.85
CA SER A 371 -31.90 11.22 29.90
C SER A 371 -30.78 10.45 30.61
N LYS A 372 -29.52 10.75 30.27
CA LYS A 372 -28.34 10.14 30.92
C LYS A 372 -28.22 10.53 32.39
N ALA A 373 -28.44 11.81 32.73
CA ALA A 373 -28.36 12.32 34.09
C ALA A 373 -29.42 11.74 35.03
N ARG A 374 -30.62 11.43 34.51
CA ARG A 374 -31.73 10.84 35.27
C ARG A 374 -31.70 9.31 35.33
N GLY A 375 -30.53 8.70 35.15
CA GLY A 375 -30.33 7.26 35.35
C GLY A 375 -30.25 6.40 34.09
N ARG A 376 -30.11 7.01 32.89
CA ARG A 376 -30.00 6.31 31.59
C ARG A 376 -31.22 5.45 31.26
N ASN A 377 -31.20 4.70 30.14
CA ASN A 377 -32.31 3.88 29.65
C ASN A 377 -33.64 4.65 29.62
N ARG A 378 -33.61 5.87 29.08
CA ARG A 378 -34.74 6.81 29.13
C ARG A 378 -34.80 7.69 27.89
N VAL A 379 -36.00 8.19 27.62
CA VAL A 379 -36.28 9.19 26.58
C VAL A 379 -36.71 10.49 27.24
N THR A 380 -36.14 11.62 26.80
CA THR A 380 -36.54 12.97 27.21
C THR A 380 -36.78 13.79 25.95
N GLY A 381 -37.84 14.60 25.90
CA GLY A 381 -38.22 15.38 24.72
C GLY A 381 -38.38 16.88 25.00
N THR A 382 -38.17 17.71 23.98
CA THR A 382 -38.31 19.19 24.04
C THR A 382 -39.14 19.79 22.93
#